data_AF-W4VMD2-F1
#
_entry.id   AF-W4VMD2-F1
#
_cell.length_a   1.000
_cell.length_b   1.000
_cell.length_c   1.000
_cell.angle_alpha   90.00
_cell.angle_beta   90.00
_cell.angle_gamma   90.00
#
_symmetry.space_group_name_H-M   'P 1'
#
loop_
_entity.id
_entity.type
_entity.pdbx_description
1 polymer ?
#
loop_
_entity_poly.entity_id
_entity_poly.type
_entity_poly.pdbx_seq_one_letter_code
_entity_poly.pdbx_strand_id
1 'polypeptide(L)'
;MEIEKCINQKDYLLIECRKGLIKIIPYTESIIRIRYTLENQFSEKESLFVEQNTQQNIHYSVEEKKDIIVFSTRKVHIQINKNTAAFTYMNASGGLLTKEPKRGGKTLVPTEVLKPVYDENTEIENSYNVDGGARAKAVTTEHV
;
A
#
# COMPACT_ATOMS: atom_id res chain seq x y z
N MET A 1 -2.09 10.77 -12.73
CA MET A 1 -2.27 9.43 -12.15
C MET A 1 -3.07 8.63 -13.16
N GLU A 2 -2.55 8.53 -14.37
CA GLU A 2 -3.24 7.82 -15.45
C GLU A 2 -2.91 6.33 -15.35
N ILE A 3 -3.89 5.48 -15.63
CA ILE A 3 -3.76 4.03 -15.63
C ILE A 3 -3.15 3.60 -16.97
N GLU A 4 -2.04 2.89 -16.91
CA GLU A 4 -1.34 2.37 -18.09
C GLU A 4 -1.71 0.92 -18.35
N LYS A 5 -1.88 0.14 -17.26
CA LYS A 5 -2.18 -1.29 -17.37
C LYS A 5 -3.08 -1.77 -16.23
N CYS A 6 -3.89 -2.77 -16.56
CA CYS A 6 -4.80 -3.45 -15.66
C CYS A 6 -4.52 -4.95 -15.76
N ILE A 7 -4.18 -5.59 -14.65
CA ILE A 7 -3.83 -7.01 -14.57
C ILE A 7 -4.81 -7.66 -13.60
N ASN A 8 -5.75 -8.41 -14.15
CA ASN A 8 -6.71 -9.18 -13.36
C ASN A 8 -6.11 -10.54 -12.98
N GLN A 9 -6.00 -10.82 -11.69
CA GLN A 9 -5.62 -12.15 -11.17
C GLN A 9 -6.84 -12.85 -10.60
N LYS A 10 -6.66 -14.02 -9.96
CA LYS A 10 -7.76 -14.71 -9.28
C LYS A 10 -8.13 -14.05 -7.95
N ASP A 11 -7.12 -13.56 -7.24
CA ASP A 11 -7.25 -13.13 -5.84
C ASP A 11 -7.11 -11.61 -5.65
N TYR A 12 -6.74 -10.87 -6.70
CA TYR A 12 -6.54 -9.43 -6.66
C TYR A 12 -6.51 -8.79 -8.05
N LEU A 13 -6.87 -7.51 -8.10
CA LEU A 13 -6.67 -6.66 -9.26
C LEU A 13 -5.44 -5.78 -9.03
N LEU A 14 -4.49 -5.83 -9.96
CA LEU A 14 -3.33 -4.94 -9.98
C LEU A 14 -3.50 -3.90 -11.09
N ILE A 15 -3.32 -2.65 -10.73
CA ILE A 15 -3.42 -1.50 -11.62
C ILE A 15 -2.07 -0.79 -11.61
N GLU A 16 -1.45 -0.71 -12.78
CA GLU A 16 -0.24 0.06 -12.99
C GLU A 16 -0.65 1.46 -13.44
N CYS A 17 -0.23 2.45 -12.66
CA CYS A 17 -0.39 3.85 -13.02
C CYS A 17 0.98 4.42 -13.34
N ARG A 18 1.00 5.50 -14.14
CA ARG A 18 2.23 6.24 -14.50
C ARG A 18 3.14 6.63 -13.32
N LYS A 19 2.58 6.74 -12.11
CA LYS A 19 3.30 7.16 -10.89
C LYS A 19 3.36 6.09 -9.79
N GLY A 20 2.97 4.85 -10.05
CA GLY A 20 3.02 3.80 -9.04
C GLY A 20 1.99 2.69 -9.23
N LEU A 21 1.92 1.79 -8.25
CA LEU A 21 1.14 0.56 -8.33
C LEU A 21 -0.01 0.56 -7.33
N ILE A 22 -1.19 0.17 -7.78
CA ILE A 22 -2.37 0.01 -6.94
C ILE A 22 -2.81 -1.46 -6.96
N LYS A 23 -2.92 -2.07 -5.79
CA LYS A 23 -3.40 -3.44 -5.61
C LYS A 23 -4.71 -3.44 -4.85
N ILE A 24 -5.74 -4.05 -5.43
CA ILE A 24 -7.09 -4.17 -4.89
C ILE A 24 -7.32 -5.65 -4.58
N ILE A 25 -7.53 -5.96 -3.30
CA ILE A 25 -7.65 -7.32 -2.79
C ILE A 25 -9.01 -7.45 -2.10
N PRO A 26 -9.95 -8.24 -2.63
CA PRO A 26 -11.18 -8.53 -1.94
C PRO A 26 -10.94 -9.55 -0.82
N TYR A 27 -11.18 -9.15 0.42
CA TYR A 27 -11.08 -10.04 1.59
C TYR A 27 -12.39 -10.79 1.85
N THR A 28 -13.51 -10.08 1.70
CA THR A 28 -14.87 -10.62 1.76
C THR A 28 -15.74 -9.87 0.76
N GLU A 29 -16.99 -10.29 0.58
CA GLU A 29 -17.94 -9.62 -0.32
C GLU A 29 -18.12 -8.12 -0.02
N SER A 30 -17.87 -7.68 1.23
CA SER A 30 -18.02 -6.28 1.65
C SER A 30 -16.73 -5.62 2.15
N ILE A 31 -15.61 -6.33 2.20
CA ILE A 31 -14.33 -5.81 2.69
C ILE A 31 -13.30 -5.91 1.58
N ILE A 32 -12.79 -4.76 1.14
CA ILE A 32 -11.81 -4.65 0.06
C ILE A 32 -10.60 -3.90 0.60
N ARG A 33 -9.43 -4.53 0.52
CA ARG A 33 -8.15 -3.92 0.89
C ARG A 33 -7.53 -3.29 -0.34
N ILE A 34 -7.20 -2.01 -0.23
CA ILE A 34 -6.51 -1.27 -1.28
C ILE A 34 -5.12 -0.90 -0.78
N ARG A 35 -4.09 -1.23 -1.56
CA ARG A 35 -2.71 -0.83 -1.30
C ARG A 35 -2.24 0.04 -2.45
N TYR A 36 -1.52 1.10 -2.13
CA TYR A 36 -0.88 1.98 -3.11
C TYR A 36 0.58 2.18 -2.73
N THR A 37 1.47 2.17 -3.72
CA THR A 37 2.90 2.42 -3.54
C THR A 37 3.45 3.24 -4.71
N LEU A 38 4.45 4.07 -4.44
CA LEU A 38 5.27 4.74 -5.46
C LEU A 38 6.42 3.84 -5.94
N GLU A 39 6.73 2.79 -5.18
CA GLU A 39 7.78 1.82 -5.51
C GLU A 39 7.34 0.87 -6.62
N ASN A 40 8.32 0.21 -7.25
CA ASN A 40 8.07 -0.81 -8.28
C ASN A 40 7.49 -2.12 -7.72
N GLN A 41 7.46 -2.28 -6.39
CA GLN A 41 6.90 -3.47 -5.74
C GLN A 41 6.25 -3.12 -4.39
N PHE A 42 5.35 -3.97 -3.94
CA PHE A 42 4.75 -3.84 -2.60
C PHE A 42 5.71 -4.38 -1.55
N SER A 43 5.78 -3.69 -0.40
CA SER A 43 6.51 -4.23 0.76
C SER A 43 5.93 -5.57 1.19
N GLU A 44 6.82 -6.52 1.43
CA GLU A 44 6.55 -7.86 1.98
C GLU A 44 6.37 -7.84 3.50
N LYS A 45 6.66 -6.71 4.15
CA LYS A 45 6.48 -6.58 5.59
C LYS A 45 5.00 -6.80 5.95
N GLU A 46 4.79 -7.72 6.87
CA GLU A 46 3.47 -8.07 7.35
C GLU A 46 2.84 -6.92 8.14
N SER A 47 1.52 -6.83 8.07
CA SER A 47 0.78 -5.85 8.85
C SER A 47 0.65 -6.33 10.28
N LEU A 48 0.95 -5.47 11.25
CA LEU A 48 0.70 -5.76 12.67
C LEU A 48 -0.79 -5.71 13.04
N PHE A 49 -1.62 -5.10 12.18
CA PHE A 49 -3.06 -4.89 12.45
C PHE A 49 -3.98 -5.78 11.60
N VAL A 50 -3.49 -6.34 10.49
CA VAL A 50 -4.32 -7.15 9.58
C VAL A 50 -3.92 -8.59 9.78
N GLU A 51 -4.83 -9.39 10.31
CA GLU A 51 -4.63 -10.82 10.52
C GLU A 51 -4.43 -11.55 9.19
N GLN A 52 -3.46 -12.45 9.19
CA GLN A 52 -3.06 -13.23 8.01
C GLN A 52 -4.11 -14.29 7.67
N ASN A 53 -4.14 -14.72 6.40
CA ASN A 53 -4.98 -15.83 5.92
C ASN A 53 -6.49 -15.65 6.17
N THR A 54 -6.94 -14.41 6.43
CA THR A 54 -8.36 -14.05 6.59
C THR A 54 -9.06 -13.79 5.26
N GLN A 55 -8.32 -13.76 4.15
CA GLN A 55 -8.89 -13.60 2.82
C GLN A 55 -9.75 -14.81 2.47
N GLN A 56 -11.04 -14.57 2.22
CA GLN A 56 -11.95 -15.58 1.74
C GLN A 56 -11.78 -15.76 0.23
N ASN A 57 -11.99 -16.98 -0.26
CA ASN A 57 -12.05 -17.25 -1.68
C ASN A 57 -13.39 -16.74 -2.23
N ILE A 58 -13.40 -15.48 -2.66
CA ILE A 58 -14.58 -14.83 -3.24
C ILE A 58 -14.37 -14.55 -4.73
N HIS A 59 -15.46 -14.65 -5.48
CA HIS A 59 -15.47 -14.30 -6.88
C HIS A 59 -15.72 -12.79 -7.02
N TYR A 60 -14.83 -12.11 -7.74
CA TYR A 60 -15.03 -10.73 -8.17
C TYR A 60 -14.97 -10.66 -9.70
N SER A 61 -15.55 -9.61 -10.28
CA SER A 61 -15.43 -9.32 -11.71
C SER A 61 -14.76 -7.98 -11.94
N VAL A 62 -14.13 -7.87 -13.11
CA VAL A 62 -13.51 -6.64 -13.59
C VAL A 62 -14.06 -6.36 -14.98
N GLU A 63 -14.69 -5.21 -15.14
CA GLU A 63 -15.15 -4.72 -16.43
C GLU A 63 -14.35 -3.47 -16.80
N GLU A 64 -13.69 -3.53 -17.95
CA GLU A 64 -13.04 -2.36 -18.52
C GLU A 64 -13.96 -1.65 -19.50
N LYS A 65 -14.20 -0.36 -19.23
CA LYS A 65 -14.92 0.55 -20.11
C LYS A 65 -13.96 1.60 -20.63
N LYS A 66 -14.46 2.48 -21.49
CA LYS A 66 -13.67 3.53 -22.15
C LYS A 66 -12.90 4.41 -21.14
N ASP A 67 -13.61 4.97 -20.17
CA ASP A 67 -13.03 5.95 -19.22
C ASP A 67 -12.91 5.43 -17.79
N ILE A 68 -13.46 4.24 -17.52
CA ILE A 68 -13.49 3.64 -16.18
C ILE A 68 -13.17 2.15 -16.19
N ILE A 69 -12.65 1.66 -15.07
CA ILE A 69 -12.56 0.25 -14.72
C ILE A 69 -13.57 0.01 -13.59
N VAL A 70 -14.38 -1.03 -13.69
CA VAL A 70 -15.35 -1.39 -12.65
C VAL A 70 -14.89 -2.70 -12.02
N PHE A 71 -14.52 -2.64 -10.75
CA PHE A 71 -14.26 -3.81 -9.92
C PHE A 71 -15.50 -4.12 -9.08
N SER A 72 -15.96 -5.36 -9.10
CA SER A 72 -17.25 -5.72 -8.49
C SER A 72 -17.15 -7.00 -7.66
N THR A 73 -17.59 -6.90 -6.41
CA THR A 73 -18.01 -8.05 -5.59
C THR A 73 -19.54 -8.13 -5.60
N ARG A 74 -20.14 -9.07 -4.84
CA ARG A 74 -21.61 -9.14 -4.72
C ARG A 74 -22.21 -7.97 -3.95
N LYS A 75 -21.45 -7.33 -3.05
CA LYS A 75 -21.98 -6.26 -2.17
C LYS A 75 -21.42 -4.87 -2.47
N VAL A 76 -20.25 -4.79 -3.10
CA VAL A 76 -19.51 -3.53 -3.30
C VAL A 76 -19.00 -3.44 -4.73
N HIS A 77 -19.19 -2.26 -5.33
CA HIS A 77 -18.64 -1.91 -6.62
C HIS A 77 -17.69 -0.73 -6.47
N ILE A 78 -16.53 -0.82 -7.11
CA ILE A 78 -15.55 0.25 -7.19
C ILE A 78 -15.40 0.66 -8.64
N GLN A 79 -15.80 1.88 -8.96
CA GLN A 79 -15.50 2.50 -10.23
C GLN A 79 -14.21 3.30 -10.12
N ILE A 80 -13.29 3.06 -11.04
CA ILE A 80 -11.95 3.64 -11.06
C ILE A 80 -11.82 4.43 -12.34
N ASN A 81 -11.59 5.73 -12.22
CA ASN A 81 -11.39 6.58 -13.40
C ASN A 81 -10.00 6.37 -14.00
N LYS A 82 -9.91 6.06 -15.30
CA LYS A 82 -8.63 5.74 -15.98
C LYS A 82 -7.64 6.91 -16.03
N ASN A 83 -8.14 8.15 -16.08
CA ASN A 83 -7.27 9.35 -16.21
C ASN A 83 -6.68 9.80 -14.86
N THR A 84 -7.41 9.56 -13.77
CA THR A 84 -7.09 10.10 -12.44
C THR A 84 -6.79 9.05 -11.39
N ALA A 85 -7.08 7.77 -11.68
CA ALA A 85 -7.09 6.66 -10.73
C ALA A 85 -7.95 6.93 -9.48
N ALA A 86 -8.93 7.84 -9.57
CA ALA A 86 -9.82 8.19 -8.47
C ALA A 86 -10.93 7.15 -8.30
N PHE A 87 -11.18 6.76 -7.05
CA PHE A 87 -12.10 5.68 -6.72
C PHE A 87 -13.49 6.23 -6.35
N THR A 88 -14.53 5.55 -6.83
CA THR A 88 -15.92 5.76 -6.44
C THR A 88 -16.49 4.45 -5.93
N TYR A 89 -16.87 4.41 -4.67
CA TYR A 89 -17.36 3.21 -3.98
C TYR A 89 -18.88 3.24 -3.94
N MET A 90 -19.50 2.13 -4.32
CA MET A 90 -20.95 1.99 -4.41
C MET A 90 -21.38 0.69 -3.75
N ASN A 91 -22.62 0.65 -3.28
CA ASN A 91 -23.26 -0.58 -2.83
C ASN A 91 -23.76 -1.40 -4.04
N ALA A 92 -24.26 -2.62 -3.79
CA ALA A 92 -24.79 -3.53 -4.81
C ALA A 92 -25.95 -2.96 -5.66
N SER A 93 -26.70 -1.98 -5.15
CA SER A 93 -27.80 -1.33 -5.89
C SER A 93 -27.33 -0.13 -6.71
N GLY A 94 -26.03 0.18 -6.74
CA GLY A 94 -25.46 1.34 -7.44
C GLY A 94 -25.54 2.65 -6.65
N GLY A 95 -25.98 2.60 -5.39
CA GLY A 95 -25.97 3.74 -4.48
C GLY A 95 -24.56 4.12 -4.08
N LEU A 96 -24.23 5.41 -4.17
CA LEU A 96 -22.92 5.95 -3.79
C LEU A 96 -22.70 5.81 -2.28
N LEU A 97 -21.60 5.17 -1.88
CA LEU A 97 -21.15 5.10 -0.49
C LEU A 97 -20.17 6.24 -0.20
N THR A 98 -19.12 6.34 -1.01
CA THR A 98 -18.11 7.40 -0.89
C THR A 98 -17.30 7.53 -2.17
N LYS A 99 -16.59 8.65 -2.34
CA LYS A 99 -15.82 8.95 -3.55
C LYS A 99 -14.60 9.79 -3.22
N GLU A 100 -13.50 9.50 -3.90
CA GLU A 100 -12.28 10.29 -3.85
C GLU A 100 -12.40 11.61 -4.65
N PRO A 101 -11.67 12.67 -4.28
CA PRO A 101 -11.67 13.92 -5.02
C PRO A 101 -11.28 13.75 -6.49
N LYS A 102 -11.85 14.58 -7.38
CA LYS A 102 -11.61 14.53 -8.84
C LYS A 102 -10.15 14.73 -9.23
N ARG A 103 -9.36 15.44 -8.42
CA ARG A 103 -7.92 15.66 -8.63
C ARG A 103 -7.05 14.46 -8.22
N GLY A 104 -7.66 13.36 -7.76
CA GLY A 104 -6.98 12.23 -7.16
C GLY A 104 -6.81 12.44 -5.65
N GLY A 105 -7.11 11.41 -4.87
CA GLY A 105 -6.97 11.40 -3.41
C GLY A 105 -5.68 10.74 -2.90
N LYS A 106 -4.76 10.41 -3.81
CA LYS A 106 -3.58 9.59 -3.52
C LYS A 106 -2.31 10.42 -3.70
N THR A 107 -1.98 11.21 -2.67
CA THR A 107 -0.72 11.95 -2.58
C THR A 107 0.17 11.26 -1.56
N LEU A 108 1.27 10.69 -2.02
CA LEU A 108 2.34 10.18 -1.18
C LEU A 108 3.55 11.11 -1.34
N VAL A 109 4.09 11.59 -0.23
CA VAL A 109 5.36 12.32 -0.20
C VAL A 109 6.39 11.33 0.33
N PRO A 110 7.43 10.97 -0.44
CA PRO A 110 8.51 10.13 0.06
C PRO A 110 9.16 10.78 1.27
N THR A 111 9.38 9.99 2.32
CA THR A 111 10.11 10.42 3.52
C THR A 111 11.31 9.50 3.69
N GLU A 112 12.50 10.08 3.75
CA GLU A 112 13.71 9.34 4.10
C GLU A 112 13.66 8.97 5.59
N VAL A 113 13.71 7.67 5.87
CA VAL A 113 13.76 7.15 7.24
C VAL A 113 15.12 6.52 7.47
N LEU A 114 15.94 7.18 8.28
CA LEU A 114 17.19 6.63 8.78
C LEU A 114 16.87 5.56 9.82
N LYS A 115 17.22 4.31 9.54
CA LYS A 115 17.12 3.21 10.50
C LYS A 115 18.52 2.92 11.03
N PRO A 116 18.75 3.00 12.36
CA PRO A 116 19.99 2.50 12.92
C PRO A 116 20.06 0.99 12.69
N VAL A 117 21.11 0.56 11.99
CA VAL A 117 21.46 -0.86 11.88
C VAL A 117 22.35 -1.16 13.07
N TYR A 118 21.84 -1.95 14.01
CA TYR A 118 22.66 -2.53 15.07
C TYR A 118 23.12 -3.89 14.54
N ASP A 119 24.38 -3.99 14.12
CA ASP A 119 25.00 -5.28 13.79
C ASP A 119 25.54 -5.92 15.08
N GLU A 120 25.65 -7.24 15.12
CA GLU A 120 26.23 -7.99 16.25
C GLU A 120 27.71 -7.62 16.47
N ASN A 121 28.36 -7.06 15.44
CA ASN A 121 29.74 -6.54 15.47
C ASN A 121 29.83 -5.04 15.79
N THR A 122 28.72 -4.37 16.13
CA THR A 122 28.74 -2.94 16.47
C THR A 122 29.11 -2.78 17.95
N GLU A 123 30.34 -2.36 18.22
CA GLU A 123 30.73 -1.98 19.58
C GLU A 123 30.08 -0.65 19.96
N ILE A 124 29.40 -0.65 21.11
CA ILE A 124 28.83 0.56 21.70
C ILE A 124 29.85 1.09 22.70
N GLU A 125 30.52 2.18 22.33
CA GLU A 125 31.41 2.88 23.25
C GLU A 125 30.57 3.77 24.18
N ASN A 126 30.59 3.44 25.47
CA ASN A 126 29.96 4.24 26.52
C ASN A 126 30.99 5.17 27.14
N SER A 127 30.81 6.48 26.96
CA SER A 127 31.61 7.50 27.65
C SER A 127 30.81 8.14 28.78
N TYR A 128 31.46 8.30 29.92
CA TYR A 128 30.90 8.98 31.10
C TYR A 128 31.62 10.31 31.29
N ASN A 129 30.86 11.40 31.32
CA ASN A 129 31.41 12.69 31.72
C ASN A 129 31.42 12.81 33.25
N VAL A 130 32.26 13.71 33.77
CA VAL A 130 32.38 14.00 35.21
C VAL A 130 31.04 14.44 35.85
N ASP A 131 30.11 14.94 35.03
CA ASP A 131 28.76 15.35 35.46
C ASP A 131 27.71 14.21 35.44
N GLY A 132 28.13 12.94 35.25
CA GLY A 132 27.24 11.78 35.28
C GLY A 132 26.39 11.55 34.01
N GLY A 133 26.56 12.37 32.98
CA GLY A 133 25.91 12.15 31.68
C GLY A 133 26.59 11.04 30.88
N ALA A 134 25.85 9.96 30.60
CA ALA A 134 26.30 8.88 29.73
C ALA A 134 26.03 9.21 28.24
N ARG A 135 27.01 9.00 27.38
CA ARG A 135 26.87 9.08 25.92
C ARG A 135 27.31 7.76 25.29
N ALA A 136 26.40 7.15 24.53
CA ALA A 136 26.67 5.94 23.76
C ALA A 136 26.86 6.31 22.28
N LYS A 137 27.95 5.84 21.67
CA LYS A 137 28.23 6.03 20.24
C LYS A 137 28.47 4.67 19.59
N ALA A 138 27.83 4.42 18.45
CA ALA A 138 28.13 3.26 17.62
C ALA A 138 29.42 3.53 16.82
N VAL A 139 30.37 2.60 16.88
CA VAL A 139 31.63 2.67 16.13
C VAL A 139 31.67 1.47 15.17
N THR A 140 31.99 1.74 13.89
CA THR A 140 32.15 0.70 12.88
C THR A 140 33.56 0.13 12.95
N THR A 141 33.70 -1.15 13.23
CA THR A 141 34.99 -1.83 13.28
C THR A 141 35.38 -2.28 11.87
N GLU A 142 36.30 -1.57 11.19
CA GLU A 142 36.93 -2.09 9.97
C GLU A 142 37.81 -3.28 10.34
N HIS A 143 37.44 -4.48 9.89
CA HIS A 143 38.33 -5.65 9.94
C HIS A 143 39.21 -5.65 8.68
N VAL A 144 40.53 -5.61 8.91
CA VAL A 144 41.61 -5.84 7.94
C VAL A 144 41.66 -7.30 7.52
#